data_AF-A0A378Y9L7-F1
#
_entry.id   AF-A0A378Y9L7-F1
#
_cell.length_a   1.000
_cell.length_b   1.000
_cell.length_c   1.000
_cell.angle_alpha   90.00
_cell.angle_beta   90.00
_cell.angle_gamma   90.00
#
_symmetry.space_group_name_H-M   'P 1'
#
loop_
_entity.id
_entity.type
_entity.pdbx_description
1 polymer ?
#
loop_
_entity_poly.entity_id
_entity_poly.type
_entity_poly.pdbx_seq_one_letter_code
_entity_poly.pdbx_strand_id
1 'polypeptide(L)'
;MSENRTNGLRRGARIAGAGAAAAVAIGLMSTGAAHADTFVPLPDGQKTSPGGEVTITRTGEQAIVSPSLAANGAGRTVWVSGNATADVRSTPEGEPGPWNGPSGRDGSNNSSTHGASRISTGYIIGCQVSIGDEAISAGVSASINLSDLGGGVSMGLELGPGQVKWVEVEGKDILKPGVYSVEYMDAEMQIQGCAGYAQARSYTVVEIIGDHYSKTTLYGMPFSIG
;
A
#
# COMPACT_ATOMS: atom_id res chain seq x y z
N MET A 1 -35.25 41.40 65.56
CA MET A 1 -35.59 41.01 64.17
C MET A 1 -34.31 40.62 63.46
N SER A 2 -34.20 39.36 63.08
CA SER A 2 -33.11 38.82 62.27
C SER A 2 -33.22 39.36 60.84
N GLU A 3 -32.10 39.55 60.12
CA GLU A 3 -32.01 38.90 58.80
C GLU A 3 -30.59 38.72 58.27
N ASN A 4 -30.50 37.66 57.47
CA ASN A 4 -29.36 36.85 57.09
C ASN A 4 -28.36 37.49 56.13
N ARG A 5 -27.07 37.18 56.31
CA ARG A 5 -25.99 37.42 55.34
C ARG A 5 -26.10 36.43 54.16
N THR A 6 -26.31 36.96 52.97
CA THR A 6 -26.23 36.25 51.68
C THR A 6 -24.78 35.97 51.26
N ASN A 7 -24.14 34.98 51.89
CA ASN A 7 -22.79 34.51 51.54
C ASN A 7 -22.77 33.35 50.52
N GLY A 8 -23.94 32.86 50.07
CA GLY A 8 -24.03 31.69 49.19
C GLY A 8 -23.62 31.93 47.72
N LEU A 9 -23.86 33.14 47.20
CA LEU A 9 -23.76 33.39 45.75
C LEU A 9 -22.31 33.43 45.23
N ARG A 10 -21.34 33.83 46.08
CA ARG A 10 -19.92 33.95 45.69
C ARG A 10 -19.18 32.61 45.63
N ARG A 11 -19.70 31.56 46.27
CA ARG A 11 -19.09 30.21 46.24
C ARG A 11 -19.53 29.41 45.01
N GLY A 12 -20.75 29.60 44.52
CA GLY A 12 -21.25 28.90 43.32
C GLY A 12 -20.50 29.28 42.04
N ALA A 13 -20.16 30.57 41.86
CA ALA A 13 -19.47 31.04 40.66
C ALA A 13 -18.04 30.50 40.50
N ARG A 14 -17.33 30.22 41.62
CA ARG A 14 -15.97 29.66 41.58
C ARG A 14 -15.95 28.17 41.24
N ILE A 15 -17.01 27.45 41.57
CA ILE A 15 -17.14 26.01 41.27
C ILE A 15 -17.51 25.80 39.80
N ALA A 16 -18.36 26.68 39.24
CA ALA A 16 -18.73 26.63 37.82
C ALA A 16 -17.55 26.91 36.87
N GLY A 17 -16.69 27.88 37.20
CA GLY A 17 -15.50 28.22 36.38
C GLY A 17 -14.45 27.11 36.33
N ALA A 18 -14.24 26.38 37.43
CA ALA A 18 -13.32 25.25 37.48
C ALA A 18 -13.83 24.04 36.67
N GLY A 19 -15.14 23.78 36.69
CA GLY A 19 -15.76 22.71 35.91
C GLY A 19 -15.71 22.96 34.40
N ALA A 20 -15.90 24.21 33.96
CA ALA A 20 -15.81 24.59 32.55
C ALA A 20 -14.38 24.48 32.00
N ALA A 21 -13.37 24.91 32.76
CA ALA A 21 -11.97 24.78 32.34
C ALA A 21 -11.51 23.31 32.25
N ALA A 22 -11.97 22.45 33.18
CA ALA A 22 -11.69 21.02 33.14
C ALA A 22 -12.36 20.32 31.93
N ALA A 23 -13.60 20.70 31.58
CA ALA A 23 -14.29 20.13 30.42
C ALA A 23 -13.63 20.51 29.08
N VAL A 24 -13.13 21.74 28.95
CA VAL A 24 -12.39 22.19 27.75
C VAL A 24 -11.03 21.48 27.64
N ALA A 25 -10.35 21.23 28.75
CA ALA A 25 -9.08 20.50 28.76
C ALA A 25 -9.25 19.01 28.37
N ILE A 26 -10.35 18.37 28.77
CA ILE A 26 -10.66 16.97 28.39
C ILE A 26 -11.06 16.87 26.90
N GLY A 27 -11.78 17.87 26.37
CA GLY A 27 -12.10 17.93 24.94
C GLY A 27 -10.89 18.14 24.02
N LEU A 28 -9.85 18.82 24.50
CA LEU A 28 -8.57 19.01 23.77
C LEU A 28 -7.63 17.80 23.83
N MET A 29 -7.93 16.78 24.65
CA MET A 29 -7.23 15.50 24.69
C MET A 29 -8.02 14.39 24.02
N SER A 30 -8.83 14.73 23.02
CA SER A 30 -9.31 13.75 22.06
C SER A 30 -8.10 13.26 21.26
N THR A 31 -7.38 12.28 21.80
CA THR A 31 -6.48 11.43 21.02
C THR A 31 -7.37 10.83 19.94
N GLY A 32 -7.33 11.41 18.72
CA GLY A 32 -8.03 10.84 17.57
C GLY A 32 -7.72 9.36 17.49
N ALA A 33 -8.69 8.55 17.04
CA ALA A 33 -8.53 7.11 16.93
C ALA A 33 -7.17 6.79 16.31
N ALA A 34 -6.25 6.23 17.12
CA ALA A 34 -4.95 5.81 16.62
C ALA A 34 -5.23 4.67 15.64
N HIS A 35 -5.17 4.95 14.34
CA HIS A 35 -5.17 3.89 13.35
C HIS A 35 -3.83 3.17 13.50
N ALA A 36 -3.86 2.06 14.23
CA ALA A 36 -2.71 1.20 14.42
C ALA A 36 -2.42 0.42 13.13
N ASP A 37 -1.15 0.08 12.96
CA ASP A 37 -0.74 -0.83 11.90
C ASP A 37 -1.41 -2.20 12.06
N THR A 38 -1.82 -2.78 10.94
CA THR A 38 -2.37 -4.14 10.90
C THR A 38 -1.32 -5.10 10.36
N PHE A 39 -0.89 -6.03 11.21
CA PHE A 39 0.01 -7.10 10.79
C PHE A 39 -0.76 -8.22 10.07
N VAL A 40 -0.24 -8.65 8.93
CA VAL A 40 -0.79 -9.73 8.10
C VAL A 40 0.31 -10.77 7.86
N PRO A 41 0.24 -11.94 8.52
CA PRO A 41 1.12 -13.06 8.18
C PRO A 41 0.65 -13.70 6.87
N LEU A 42 1.58 -13.99 5.96
CA LEU A 42 1.28 -14.62 4.68
C LEU A 42 1.96 -16.00 4.62
N PRO A 43 1.27 -17.01 4.06
CA PRO A 43 1.81 -18.35 3.99
C PRO A 43 2.93 -18.44 2.96
N ASP A 44 3.89 -19.32 3.22
CA ASP A 44 4.92 -19.68 2.26
C ASP A 44 4.31 -20.35 1.02
N GLY A 45 5.03 -20.25 -0.10
CA GLY A 45 4.59 -20.82 -1.37
C GLY A 45 5.75 -21.34 -2.21
N GLN A 46 5.47 -22.33 -3.05
CA GLN A 46 6.44 -22.88 -3.98
C GLN A 46 5.77 -23.27 -5.29
N LYS A 47 6.50 -23.12 -6.40
CA LYS A 47 6.09 -23.57 -7.72
C LYS A 47 7.28 -23.99 -8.56
N THR A 48 7.16 -25.13 -9.21
CA THR A 48 8.15 -25.63 -10.17
C THR A 48 7.63 -25.43 -11.59
N SER A 49 8.53 -25.09 -12.52
CA SER A 49 8.20 -24.94 -13.94
C SER A 49 7.77 -26.29 -14.54
N PRO A 50 6.96 -26.31 -15.62
CA PRO A 50 6.51 -27.55 -16.25
C PRO A 50 7.63 -28.52 -16.69
N GLY A 51 8.85 -28.01 -16.92
CA GLY A 51 10.05 -28.81 -17.23
C GLY A 51 10.95 -29.13 -16.05
N GLY A 52 10.63 -28.68 -14.83
CA GLY A 52 11.44 -28.91 -13.63
C GLY A 52 12.76 -28.14 -13.58
N GLU A 53 13.01 -27.23 -14.52
CA GLU A 53 14.26 -26.47 -14.63
C GLU A 53 14.35 -25.32 -13.62
N VAL A 54 13.21 -24.81 -13.19
CA VAL A 54 13.12 -23.69 -12.25
C VAL A 54 12.17 -24.06 -11.13
N THR A 55 12.61 -23.85 -9.91
CA THR A 55 11.75 -23.91 -8.72
C THR A 55 11.79 -22.57 -8.02
N ILE A 56 10.63 -21.93 -7.91
CA ILE A 56 10.44 -20.67 -7.20
C ILE A 56 9.89 -20.99 -5.82
N THR A 57 10.48 -20.42 -4.79
CA THR A 57 10.02 -20.50 -3.40
C THR A 57 9.90 -19.10 -2.83
N ARG A 58 8.85 -18.84 -2.07
CA ARG A 58 8.65 -17.60 -1.32
C ARG A 58 8.37 -17.92 0.13
N THR A 59 9.16 -17.33 1.03
CA THR A 59 9.13 -17.65 2.47
C THR A 59 9.17 -16.41 3.34
N GLY A 60 8.63 -16.54 4.55
CA GLY A 60 8.68 -15.49 5.57
C GLY A 60 7.95 -14.22 5.15
N GLU A 61 6.92 -14.36 4.31
CA GLU A 61 6.19 -13.23 3.78
C GLU A 61 5.26 -12.64 4.85
N GLN A 62 5.31 -11.32 5.00
CA GLN A 62 4.44 -10.59 5.90
C GLN A 62 4.19 -9.18 5.37
N ALA A 63 3.04 -8.62 5.75
CA ALA A 63 2.70 -7.24 5.47
C ALA A 63 2.28 -6.51 6.74
N ILE A 64 2.65 -5.24 6.83
CA ILE A 64 2.19 -4.30 7.85
C ILE A 64 1.42 -3.22 7.11
N VAL A 65 0.09 -3.20 7.27
CA VAL A 65 -0.80 -2.22 6.65
C VAL A 65 -0.92 -1.02 7.59
N SER A 66 -0.42 0.11 7.15
CA SER A 66 -0.40 1.37 7.89
C SER A 66 -1.39 2.38 7.30
N PRO A 67 -1.80 3.39 8.09
CA PRO A 67 -2.47 4.57 7.56
C PRO A 67 -1.66 5.22 6.42
N SER A 68 -2.35 5.89 5.49
CA SER A 68 -1.71 6.65 4.43
C SER A 68 -0.68 7.63 4.99
N LEU A 69 0.60 7.50 4.59
CA LEU A 69 1.63 8.49 4.93
C LEU A 69 1.34 9.89 4.38
N ALA A 70 0.56 9.97 3.29
CA ALA A 70 0.08 11.24 2.74
C ALA A 70 -1.09 11.84 3.54
N ALA A 71 -1.54 11.17 4.61
CA ALA A 71 -2.63 11.58 5.49
C ALA A 71 -3.94 11.91 4.76
N ASN A 72 -4.25 11.15 3.70
CA ASN A 72 -5.48 11.28 2.92
C ASN A 72 -6.36 10.03 3.01
N GLY A 73 -7.65 10.16 2.72
CA GLY A 73 -8.61 9.04 2.82
C GLY A 73 -8.53 8.01 1.69
N ALA A 74 -7.89 8.36 0.58
CA ALA A 74 -7.75 7.54 -0.62
C ALA A 74 -6.38 6.87 -0.76
N GLY A 75 -5.51 7.00 0.25
CA GLY A 75 -4.19 6.40 0.24
C GLY A 75 -4.09 5.21 1.19
N ARG A 76 -3.13 4.33 0.92
CA ARG A 76 -2.72 3.22 1.79
C ARG A 76 -1.20 3.15 1.80
N THR A 77 -0.63 2.82 2.94
CA THR A 77 0.79 2.50 3.07
C THR A 77 0.90 1.06 3.54
N VAL A 78 1.74 0.27 2.87
CA VAL A 78 1.97 -1.12 3.24
C VAL A 78 3.46 -1.39 3.26
N TRP A 79 3.97 -1.94 4.35
CA TRP A 79 5.36 -2.38 4.49
C TRP A 79 5.39 -3.88 4.31
N VAL A 80 6.15 -4.36 3.33
CA VAL A 80 6.20 -5.79 3.00
C VAL A 80 7.59 -6.34 3.23
N SER A 81 7.63 -7.57 3.74
CA SER A 81 8.86 -8.32 3.96
C SER A 81 8.72 -9.73 3.38
N GLY A 82 9.83 -10.32 2.98
CA GLY A 82 9.89 -11.72 2.56
C GLY A 82 11.16 -12.08 1.80
N ASN A 83 11.29 -13.37 1.50
CA ASN A 83 12.38 -13.92 0.71
C ASN A 83 11.83 -14.67 -0.50
N ALA A 84 12.16 -14.20 -1.70
CA ALA A 84 11.87 -14.88 -2.95
C ALA A 84 13.15 -15.57 -3.47
N THR A 85 13.10 -16.89 -3.60
CA THR A 85 14.22 -17.72 -4.06
C THR A 85 13.86 -18.42 -5.37
N ALA A 86 14.83 -18.50 -6.29
CA ALA A 86 14.78 -19.32 -7.49
C ALA A 86 15.95 -20.30 -7.50
N ASP A 87 15.65 -21.59 -7.54
CA ASP A 87 16.58 -22.66 -7.89
C ASP A 87 16.49 -22.90 -9.39
N VAL A 88 17.56 -22.56 -10.12
CA VAL A 88 17.65 -22.59 -11.58
C VAL A 88 18.67 -23.64 -11.99
N ARG A 89 18.20 -24.70 -12.64
CA ARG A 89 19.03 -25.83 -13.08
C ARG A 89 19.72 -25.60 -14.42
N SER A 90 19.12 -24.77 -15.27
CA SER A 90 19.61 -24.47 -16.60
C SER A 90 19.25 -23.04 -16.98
N THR A 91 20.22 -22.31 -17.53
CA THR A 91 20.02 -21.02 -18.19
C THR A 91 21.10 -20.89 -19.26
N PRO A 92 20.78 -20.36 -20.45
CA PRO A 92 21.80 -19.92 -21.39
C PRO A 92 22.65 -18.80 -20.79
N GLU A 93 23.89 -18.68 -21.28
CA GLU A 93 24.72 -17.52 -21.02
C GLU A 93 24.12 -16.29 -21.70
N GLY A 94 24.10 -15.18 -20.98
CA GLY A 94 23.55 -13.92 -21.45
C GLY A 94 24.34 -12.76 -20.88
N GLU A 95 24.48 -11.69 -21.67
CA GLU A 95 25.13 -10.46 -21.24
C GLU A 95 24.04 -9.43 -20.87
N PRO A 96 23.96 -9.01 -19.59
CA PRO A 96 23.01 -7.99 -19.17
C PRO A 96 23.24 -6.67 -19.91
N GLY A 97 22.27 -6.25 -20.70
CA GLY A 97 22.19 -4.93 -21.30
C GLY A 97 21.63 -3.88 -20.33
N PRO A 98 21.47 -2.63 -20.78
CA PRO A 98 20.84 -1.57 -19.98
C PRO A 98 19.41 -1.95 -19.55
N TRP A 99 19.08 -1.68 -18.28
CA TRP A 99 17.78 -1.99 -17.69
C TRP A 99 17.06 -0.71 -17.26
N ASN A 100 15.84 -0.52 -17.78
CA ASN A 100 14.97 0.62 -17.44
C ASN A 100 13.75 0.19 -16.62
N GLY A 101 13.79 -1.00 -16.01
CA GLY A 101 12.64 -1.60 -15.35
C GLY A 101 11.63 -2.24 -16.32
N PRO A 102 10.60 -2.91 -15.79
CA PRO A 102 9.54 -3.50 -16.56
C PRO A 102 8.64 -2.42 -17.16
N SER A 103 8.31 -2.56 -18.43
CA SER A 103 7.47 -1.60 -19.15
C SER A 103 5.96 -1.75 -18.86
N GLY A 104 5.56 -2.56 -17.87
CA GLY A 104 4.15 -2.76 -17.49
C GLY A 104 3.23 -3.27 -18.61
N ARG A 105 3.76 -3.96 -19.62
CA ARG A 105 3.00 -4.41 -20.80
C ARG A 105 2.01 -5.50 -20.41
N ASP A 106 0.86 -5.53 -21.09
CA ASP A 106 -0.14 -6.59 -20.88
C ASP A 106 0.48 -7.98 -21.05
N GLY A 107 0.23 -8.86 -20.08
CA GLY A 107 0.79 -10.22 -20.03
C GLY A 107 2.25 -10.32 -19.57
N SER A 108 2.93 -9.19 -19.32
CA SER A 108 4.33 -9.20 -18.84
C SER A 108 4.46 -9.47 -17.33
N ASN A 109 3.38 -9.43 -16.55
CA ASN A 109 3.43 -9.54 -15.08
C ASN A 109 4.47 -8.60 -14.44
N ASN A 110 4.66 -7.43 -15.06
CA ASN A 110 5.64 -6.43 -14.66
C ASN A 110 7.05 -7.03 -14.45
N SER A 111 7.45 -7.87 -15.40
CA SER A 111 8.77 -8.49 -15.47
C SER A 111 9.29 -8.41 -16.92
N SER A 112 10.60 -8.30 -17.08
CA SER A 112 11.27 -8.42 -18.37
C SER A 112 12.71 -8.90 -18.15
N THR A 113 13.33 -9.38 -19.23
CA THR A 113 14.76 -9.65 -19.30
C THR A 113 15.46 -8.56 -20.10
N HIS A 114 16.78 -8.44 -19.97
CA HIS A 114 17.61 -7.50 -20.74
C HIS A 114 18.88 -8.20 -21.24
N GLY A 115 18.72 -9.35 -21.90
CA GLY A 115 19.86 -10.14 -22.40
C GLY A 115 20.40 -11.16 -21.40
N ALA A 116 19.82 -11.24 -20.19
CA ALA A 116 20.06 -12.30 -19.22
C ALA A 116 18.73 -12.78 -18.61
N SER A 117 18.69 -14.04 -18.18
CA SER A 117 17.58 -14.59 -17.36
C SER A 117 17.45 -13.79 -16.06
N ARG A 118 16.25 -13.71 -15.49
CA ARG A 118 16.00 -12.84 -14.33
C ARG A 118 14.92 -13.40 -13.40
N ILE A 119 15.15 -13.27 -12.09
CA ILE A 119 14.10 -13.35 -11.07
C ILE A 119 13.63 -11.93 -10.76
N SER A 120 12.32 -11.68 -10.77
CA SER A 120 11.71 -10.41 -10.38
C SER A 120 10.58 -10.68 -9.38
N THR A 121 10.49 -9.89 -8.32
CA THR A 121 9.50 -10.08 -7.26
C THR A 121 8.82 -8.77 -6.90
N GLY A 122 7.54 -8.86 -6.58
CA GLY A 122 6.75 -7.68 -6.26
C GLY A 122 5.34 -8.02 -5.78
N TYR A 123 4.46 -7.03 -5.90
CA TYR A 123 3.05 -7.11 -5.53
C TYR A 123 2.15 -6.54 -6.62
N ILE A 124 1.03 -7.20 -6.82
CA ILE A 124 -0.12 -6.71 -7.59
C ILE A 124 -1.06 -6.06 -6.60
N ILE A 125 -1.50 -4.84 -6.91
CA ILE A 125 -2.39 -4.05 -6.09
C ILE A 125 -3.66 -3.79 -6.89
N GLY A 126 -4.79 -4.29 -6.40
CA GLY A 126 -6.11 -4.02 -6.96
C GLY A 126 -6.86 -3.00 -6.11
N CYS A 127 -7.28 -1.91 -6.74
CA CYS A 127 -8.18 -0.90 -6.16
C CYS A 127 -9.57 -1.06 -6.78
N GLN A 128 -10.61 -1.15 -5.95
CA GLN A 128 -11.99 -1.29 -6.42
C GLN A 128 -12.45 -0.07 -7.22
N VAL A 129 -12.07 1.13 -6.78
CA VAL A 129 -12.38 2.39 -7.45
C VAL A 129 -11.13 3.24 -7.51
N SER A 130 -10.79 3.77 -8.69
CA SER A 130 -9.71 4.73 -8.84
C SER A 130 -10.23 6.15 -8.66
N ILE A 131 -9.46 7.00 -8.00
CA ILE A 131 -9.68 8.45 -7.95
C ILE A 131 -8.59 9.07 -8.81
N GLY A 132 -8.99 9.78 -9.87
CA GLY A 132 -8.04 10.49 -10.72
C GLY A 132 -7.35 11.64 -9.98
N ASP A 133 -6.06 11.87 -10.26
CA ASP A 133 -5.27 12.95 -9.67
C ASP A 133 -5.82 14.36 -10.02
N GLU A 134 -6.69 14.45 -11.04
CA GLU A 134 -7.26 15.68 -11.58
C GLU A 134 -8.53 16.16 -10.84
N ALA A 135 -9.09 15.32 -9.95
CA ALA A 135 -10.37 15.52 -9.28
C ALA A 135 -10.45 16.71 -8.30
N ILE A 136 -9.32 17.39 -8.02
CA ILE A 136 -9.27 18.55 -7.09
C ILE A 136 -9.30 19.90 -7.83
N SER A 137 -9.19 19.90 -9.17
CA SER A 137 -8.98 21.15 -9.93
C SER A 137 -10.25 21.93 -10.28
N ALA A 138 -11.45 21.37 -10.12
CA ALA A 138 -12.70 21.98 -10.58
C ALA A 138 -13.63 22.49 -9.45
N GLY A 139 -13.08 22.93 -8.31
CA GLY A 139 -13.91 23.44 -7.20
C GLY A 139 -13.32 24.56 -6.33
N VAL A 140 -12.05 24.94 -6.52
CA VAL A 140 -11.37 25.93 -5.65
C VAL A 140 -10.80 27.09 -6.46
N SER A 141 -11.68 27.78 -7.20
CA SER A 141 -11.36 29.10 -7.77
C SER A 141 -12.46 30.14 -7.55
N ALA A 142 -13.44 29.84 -6.69
CA ALA A 142 -14.39 30.83 -6.20
C ALA A 142 -14.23 30.99 -4.69
N SER A 143 -13.96 32.23 -4.28
CA SER A 143 -13.95 32.69 -2.89
C SER A 143 -15.13 32.11 -2.09
N ILE A 144 -14.82 31.20 -1.17
CA ILE A 144 -15.81 30.57 -0.29
C ILE A 144 -16.24 31.60 0.75
N ASN A 145 -17.34 32.30 0.48
CA ASN A 145 -18.03 33.07 1.51
C ASN A 145 -18.83 32.07 2.36
N LEU A 146 -18.40 31.90 3.61
CA LEU A 146 -18.93 30.93 4.58
C LEU A 146 -20.38 31.22 5.06
N SER A 147 -21.03 32.24 4.51
CA SER A 147 -22.34 32.75 4.98
C SER A 147 -23.55 32.12 4.28
N ASP A 148 -23.35 31.33 3.22
CA ASP A 148 -24.45 30.77 2.41
C ASP A 148 -24.48 29.23 2.44
N LEU A 149 -24.15 28.67 3.61
CA LEU A 149 -24.11 27.22 3.88
C LEU A 149 -25.53 26.60 3.97
N GLY A 150 -26.41 26.95 3.03
CA GLY A 150 -27.76 26.40 2.88
C GLY A 150 -28.02 25.73 1.53
N GLY A 151 -27.11 25.86 0.54
CA GLY A 151 -27.23 25.24 -0.78
C GLY A 151 -26.21 24.11 -0.96
N GLY A 152 -26.69 22.90 -1.25
CA GLY A 152 -25.86 21.70 -1.42
C GLY A 152 -24.76 21.89 -2.46
N VAL A 153 -23.51 21.90 -2.01
CA VAL A 153 -22.33 21.88 -2.86
C VAL A 153 -22.04 20.43 -3.23
N SER A 154 -22.32 20.04 -4.47
CA SER A 154 -21.83 18.77 -5.03
C SER A 154 -20.37 18.97 -5.46
N MET A 155 -19.43 18.71 -4.56
CA MET A 155 -18.02 18.57 -4.94
C MET A 155 -17.89 17.30 -5.80
N GLY A 156 -17.56 17.47 -7.08
CA GLY A 156 -17.43 16.35 -8.02
C GLY A 156 -16.15 15.57 -7.75
N LEU A 157 -16.29 14.36 -7.19
CA LEU A 157 -15.20 13.39 -7.10
C LEU A 157 -15.19 12.56 -8.38
N GLU A 158 -14.13 12.66 -9.18
CA GLU A 158 -13.99 11.82 -10.38
C GLU A 158 -13.57 10.40 -9.97
N LEU A 159 -14.52 9.48 -10.06
CA LEU A 159 -14.34 8.07 -9.80
C LEU A 159 -14.16 7.33 -11.13
N GLY A 160 -12.99 6.73 -11.30
CA GLY A 160 -12.69 5.82 -12.40
C GLY A 160 -13.02 4.37 -12.05
N PRO A 161 -13.00 3.47 -13.05
CA PRO A 161 -13.15 2.03 -12.82
C PRO A 161 -12.01 1.49 -11.93
N GLY A 162 -12.21 0.28 -11.40
CA GLY A 162 -11.17 -0.41 -10.63
C GLY A 162 -9.87 -0.56 -11.42
N GLN A 163 -8.74 -0.42 -10.73
CA GLN A 163 -7.41 -0.42 -11.33
C GLN A 163 -6.54 -1.49 -10.69
N VAL A 164 -5.66 -2.08 -11.51
CA VAL A 164 -4.59 -2.95 -11.05
C VAL A 164 -3.24 -2.27 -11.31
N LYS A 165 -2.43 -2.10 -10.26
CA LYS A 165 -1.07 -1.58 -10.33
C LYS A 165 -0.09 -2.67 -9.94
N TRP A 166 1.02 -2.75 -10.66
CA TRP A 166 2.14 -3.62 -10.32
C TRP A 166 3.22 -2.79 -9.63
N VAL A 167 3.72 -3.30 -8.51
CA VAL A 167 4.84 -2.71 -7.77
C VAL A 167 5.92 -3.77 -7.73
N GLU A 168 6.97 -3.58 -8.54
CA GLU A 168 8.18 -4.39 -8.41
C GLU A 168 8.94 -3.92 -7.18
N VAL A 169 9.33 -4.87 -6.34
CA VAL A 169 10.18 -4.60 -5.18
C VAL A 169 11.64 -4.62 -5.62
N GLU A 170 12.07 -5.73 -6.22
CA GLU A 170 13.45 -5.91 -6.69
C GLU A 170 13.55 -7.14 -7.61
N GLY A 171 14.66 -7.25 -8.34
CA GLY A 171 14.99 -8.45 -9.10
C GLY A 171 16.49 -8.66 -9.28
N LYS A 172 16.87 -9.85 -9.73
CA LYS A 172 18.26 -10.26 -9.88
C LYS A 172 18.49 -11.06 -11.14
N ASP A 173 19.59 -10.78 -11.83
CA ASP A 173 19.97 -11.48 -13.06
C ASP A 173 20.59 -12.84 -12.73
N ILE A 174 20.24 -13.81 -13.57
CA ILE A 174 20.60 -15.21 -13.49
C ILE A 174 21.54 -15.51 -14.67
N LEU A 175 22.85 -15.35 -14.43
CA LEU A 175 23.87 -15.53 -15.47
C LEU A 175 24.30 -16.98 -15.66
N LYS A 176 24.03 -17.83 -14.66
CA LYS A 176 24.42 -19.25 -14.64
C LYS A 176 23.45 -20.05 -13.78
N PRO A 177 23.43 -21.38 -13.92
CA PRO A 177 22.67 -22.24 -13.02
C PRO A 177 23.08 -22.03 -11.55
N GLY A 178 22.10 -22.06 -10.65
CA GLY A 178 22.31 -21.85 -9.22
C GLY A 178 21.06 -21.38 -8.50
N VAL A 179 21.25 -21.06 -7.22
CA VAL A 179 20.20 -20.54 -6.34
C VAL A 179 20.36 -19.03 -6.21
N TYR A 180 19.27 -18.31 -6.47
CA TYR A 180 19.20 -16.86 -6.42
C TYR A 180 18.12 -16.44 -5.44
N SER A 181 18.44 -15.58 -4.49
CA SER A 181 17.47 -14.99 -3.56
C SER A 181 17.37 -13.49 -3.75
N VAL A 182 16.15 -12.98 -3.51
CA VAL A 182 15.81 -11.57 -3.35
C VAL A 182 15.10 -11.46 -2.01
N GLU A 183 15.82 -10.91 -1.03
CA GLU A 183 15.35 -10.69 0.33
C GLU A 183 15.08 -9.21 0.52
N TYR A 184 13.94 -8.88 1.10
CA TYR A 184 13.55 -7.51 1.41
C TYR A 184 12.81 -7.49 2.74
N MET A 185 13.03 -6.42 3.49
CA MET A 185 12.44 -6.18 4.81
C MET A 185 11.89 -4.77 4.83
N ASP A 186 10.66 -4.63 5.28
CA ASP A 186 9.92 -3.37 5.37
C ASP A 186 10.02 -2.50 4.10
N ALA A 187 9.91 -3.13 2.93
CA ALA A 187 9.84 -2.40 1.67
C ALA A 187 8.51 -1.66 1.59
N GLU A 188 8.56 -0.36 1.35
CA GLU A 188 7.37 0.49 1.33
C GLU A 188 6.62 0.36 0.00
N MET A 189 5.29 0.21 0.10
CA MET A 189 4.36 0.40 -1.00
C MET A 189 3.39 1.50 -0.65
N GLN A 190 3.45 2.60 -1.40
CA GLN A 190 2.51 3.70 -1.29
C GLN A 190 1.48 3.65 -2.42
N ILE A 191 0.21 3.48 -2.03
CA ILE A 191 -0.93 3.43 -2.94
C ILE A 191 -1.70 4.73 -2.75
N GLN A 192 -1.99 5.43 -3.84
CA GLN A 192 -2.76 6.67 -3.86
C GLN A 192 -3.92 6.53 -4.84
N GLY A 193 -4.95 7.36 -4.67
CA GLY A 193 -6.13 7.34 -5.54
C GLY A 193 -6.93 6.05 -5.47
N CYS A 194 -6.90 5.34 -4.34
CA CYS A 194 -7.55 4.04 -4.15
C CYS A 194 -8.76 4.22 -3.22
N ALA A 195 -9.96 4.21 -3.80
CA ALA A 195 -11.21 4.29 -3.06
C ALA A 195 -11.86 2.91 -2.90
N GLY A 196 -12.53 2.73 -1.76
CA GLY A 196 -13.19 1.48 -1.41
C GLY A 196 -12.20 0.39 -1.01
N TYR A 197 -12.56 -0.86 -1.30
CA TYR A 197 -11.74 -2.03 -0.97
C TYR A 197 -10.49 -2.11 -1.85
N ALA A 198 -9.37 -2.45 -1.22
CA ALA A 198 -8.09 -2.65 -1.85
C ALA A 198 -7.48 -3.98 -1.42
N GLN A 199 -6.87 -4.67 -2.37
CA GLN A 199 -6.23 -5.97 -2.16
C GLN A 199 -4.84 -5.98 -2.77
N ALA A 200 -3.89 -6.56 -2.07
CA ALA A 200 -2.57 -6.85 -2.60
C ALA A 200 -2.35 -8.37 -2.73
N ARG A 201 -1.51 -8.77 -3.67
CA ARG A 201 -1.05 -10.15 -3.83
C ARG A 201 0.39 -10.15 -4.32
N SER A 202 1.24 -10.93 -3.68
CA SER A 202 2.60 -11.11 -4.15
C SER A 202 2.69 -11.87 -5.47
N TYR A 203 3.71 -11.52 -6.24
CA TYR A 203 4.18 -12.28 -7.37
C TYR A 203 5.70 -12.43 -7.33
N THR A 204 6.17 -13.56 -7.82
CA THR A 204 7.58 -13.78 -8.15
C THR A 204 7.63 -14.44 -9.51
N VAL A 205 8.33 -13.82 -10.45
CA VAL A 205 8.51 -14.30 -11.81
C VAL A 205 9.97 -14.68 -12.00
N VAL A 206 10.19 -15.84 -12.60
CA VAL A 206 11.48 -16.20 -13.17
C VAL A 206 11.31 -16.35 -14.67
N GLU A 207 12.15 -15.62 -15.40
CA GLU A 207 12.26 -15.68 -16.86
C GLU A 207 13.61 -16.29 -17.22
N ILE A 208 13.58 -17.40 -17.95
CA ILE A 208 14.78 -18.01 -18.53
C ILE A 208 14.82 -17.66 -20.01
N ILE A 209 15.90 -16.99 -20.42
CA ILE A 209 16.14 -16.63 -21.82
C ILE A 209 16.53 -17.86 -22.65
N GLY A 210 16.53 -17.73 -23.98
CA GLY A 210 16.96 -18.76 -24.92
C GLY A 210 15.93 -19.01 -26.03
N ASP A 211 16.24 -19.97 -26.91
CA ASP A 211 15.34 -20.39 -28.01
C ASP A 211 13.98 -20.87 -27.49
N HIS A 212 14.00 -21.47 -26.30
CA HIS A 212 12.81 -21.84 -25.54
C HIS A 212 12.68 -20.91 -24.33
N TYR A 213 12.14 -19.72 -24.58
CA TYR A 213 11.83 -18.78 -23.50
C TYR A 213 10.83 -19.42 -22.52
N SER A 214 11.18 -19.41 -21.23
CA SER A 214 10.35 -19.98 -20.18
C SER A 214 10.05 -18.93 -19.13
N LYS A 215 8.77 -18.76 -18.82
CA LYS A 215 8.28 -17.85 -17.80
C LYS A 215 7.49 -18.61 -16.75
N THR A 216 8.01 -18.63 -15.53
CA THR A 216 7.33 -19.25 -14.39
C THR A 216 6.95 -18.17 -13.40
N THR A 217 5.69 -18.12 -13.00
CA THR A 217 5.19 -17.16 -12.00
C THR A 217 4.59 -17.88 -10.81
N LEU A 218 5.13 -17.61 -9.61
CA LEU A 218 4.55 -17.96 -8.33
C LEU A 218 3.72 -16.77 -7.83
N TYR A 219 2.50 -17.04 -7.38
CA TYR A 219 1.62 -16.07 -6.73
C TYR A 219 1.41 -16.46 -5.28
N GLY A 220 1.42 -15.48 -4.38
CA GLY A 220 1.07 -15.70 -2.98
C GLY A 220 -0.44 -15.60 -2.70
N MET A 221 -0.79 -15.76 -1.43
CA MET A 221 -2.15 -15.52 -0.95
C MET A 221 -2.49 -14.02 -1.06
N PRO A 222 -3.66 -13.66 -1.60
CA PRO A 222 -4.10 -12.27 -1.57
C PRO A 222 -4.44 -11.81 -0.14
N PHE A 223 -4.22 -10.54 0.16
CA PHE A 223 -4.57 -9.93 1.45
C PHE A 223 -5.19 -8.56 1.27
N SER A 224 -6.08 -8.18 2.18
CA SER A 224 -6.66 -6.83 2.17
C SER A 224 -5.65 -5.81 2.66
N ILE A 225 -5.66 -4.64 2.03
CA ILE A 225 -4.88 -3.47 2.45
C ILE A 225 -5.81 -2.30 2.81
N GLY A 226 -7.07 -2.61 3.13
CA GLY A 226 -8.13 -1.69 3.55
C GLY A 226 -9.12 -1.32 2.45
#